data_AF-A0A8C5RJZ6-F1
#
_entry.id   AF-A0A8C5RJZ6-F1
#
_cell.length_a   1.000
_cell.length_b   1.000
_cell.length_c   1.000
_cell.angle_alpha   90.00
_cell.angle_beta   90.00
_cell.angle_gamma   90.00
#
_symmetry.space_group_name_H-M   'P 1'
#
loop_
_entity.id
_entity.type
_entity.pdbx_description
1 polymer ?
#
loop_
_entity_poly.entity_id
_entity_poly.type
_entity_poly.pdbx_seq_one_letter_code
_entity_poly.pdbx_strand_id
1 'polypeptide(L)'
;MVLPGLWESFRFRRAHLALLSCFCTRMLRQVLHRGLRTSFARLGHFVASHPVFFASAPVLISILLGASFSKYQIEESVEHLLAPKHSLAKIERNLVNSLFPVNRSKHRLYSDLQTPGRYGRVIITSFIKANMLDQHHTDLILKNISFF
;
A
#
# COMPACT_ATOMS: atom_id res chain seq x y z
N MET A 1 41.60 16.10 -49.28
CA MET A 1 42.85 16.10 -48.49
C MET A 1 42.52 16.66 -47.11
N VAL A 2 42.37 15.80 -46.11
CA VAL A 2 41.98 16.19 -44.73
C VAL A 2 43.20 16.03 -43.83
N LEU A 3 43.50 17.06 -43.04
CA LEU A 3 44.66 17.21 -42.15
C LEU A 3 44.83 16.02 -41.17
N PRO A 4 45.94 15.26 -41.22
CA PRO A 4 46.19 14.14 -40.30
C PRO A 4 46.77 14.57 -38.94
N GLY A 5 47.19 15.83 -38.75
CA GLY A 5 47.89 16.27 -37.55
C GLY A 5 47.00 16.59 -36.33
N LEU A 6 45.71 16.89 -36.53
CA LEU A 6 44.82 17.29 -35.44
C LEU A 6 44.36 16.09 -34.59
N TRP A 7 44.26 14.90 -35.20
CA TRP A 7 43.75 13.68 -34.56
C TRP A 7 44.70 13.12 -33.49
N GLU A 8 46.01 13.16 -33.73
CA GLU A 8 47.04 12.66 -32.81
C GLU A 8 47.11 13.50 -31.52
N SER A 9 46.96 14.82 -31.61
CA SER A 9 46.97 15.71 -30.44
C SER A 9 45.74 15.53 -29.55
N PHE A 10 44.57 15.20 -30.14
CA PHE A 10 43.36 14.89 -29.37
C PHE A 10 43.45 13.51 -28.70
N ARG A 11 44.06 12.52 -29.34
CA ARG A 11 44.24 11.17 -28.78
C ARG A 11 45.18 11.17 -27.55
N PHE A 12 46.26 11.95 -27.61
CA PHE A 12 47.23 12.07 -26.52
C PHE A 12 46.65 12.78 -25.29
N ARG A 13 45.89 13.87 -25.48
CA ARG A 13 45.19 14.55 -24.37
C ARG A 13 44.12 13.67 -23.74
N ARG A 14 43.38 12.90 -24.53
CA ARG A 14 42.31 12.01 -24.02
C ARG A 14 42.87 10.83 -23.21
N ALA A 15 44.01 10.27 -23.62
CA ALA A 15 44.70 9.22 -22.87
C ALA A 15 45.22 9.72 -21.51
N HIS A 16 45.76 10.94 -21.46
CA HIS A 16 46.26 11.54 -20.22
C HIS A 16 45.13 11.88 -19.24
N LEU A 17 43.98 12.37 -19.74
CA LEU A 17 42.77 12.55 -18.91
C LEU A 17 42.20 11.22 -18.40
N ALA A 18 42.22 10.16 -19.20
CA ALA A 18 41.75 8.84 -18.79
C ALA A 18 42.66 8.16 -17.75
N LEU A 19 43.98 8.39 -17.84
CA LEU A 19 44.93 7.92 -16.84
C LEU A 19 44.79 8.68 -15.50
N LEU A 20 44.58 9.99 -15.55
CA LEU A 20 44.33 10.80 -14.35
C LEU A 20 43.02 10.42 -13.65
N SER A 21 41.93 10.18 -14.40
CA SER A 21 40.66 9.72 -13.81
C SER A 21 40.74 8.31 -13.22
N CYS A 22 41.50 7.41 -13.87
CA CYS A 22 41.76 6.06 -13.36
C CYS A 22 42.62 6.09 -12.09
N PHE A 23 43.61 7.00 -12.00
CA PHE A 23 44.44 7.16 -10.81
C PHE A 23 43.64 7.73 -9.63
N CYS A 24 42.82 8.76 -9.86
CA CYS A 24 41.94 9.34 -8.84
C CYS A 24 40.93 8.31 -8.30
N THR A 25 40.31 7.51 -9.18
CA THR A 25 39.38 6.46 -8.76
C THR A 25 40.07 5.34 -7.97
N ARG A 26 41.33 5.02 -8.29
CA ARG A 26 42.15 4.08 -7.51
C ARG A 26 42.46 4.60 -6.11
N MET A 27 42.87 5.87 -6.00
CA MET A 27 43.17 6.49 -4.70
C MET A 27 41.91 6.65 -3.84
N LEU A 28 40.79 7.09 -4.43
CA LEU A 28 39.50 7.18 -3.76
C LEU A 28 39.04 5.82 -3.23
N ARG A 29 39.17 4.77 -4.05
CA ARG A 29 38.86 3.39 -3.64
C ARG A 29 39.74 2.94 -2.47
N GLN A 30 41.03 3.28 -2.47
CA GLN A 30 41.93 2.91 -1.37
C GLN A 30 41.60 3.64 -0.07
N VAL A 31 41.25 4.92 -0.13
CA VAL A 31 40.83 5.70 1.04
C VAL A 31 39.50 5.18 1.57
N LEU A 32 38.52 4.96 0.69
CA LEU A 32 37.22 4.39 1.06
C LEU A 32 37.38 3.00 1.67
N HIS A 33 38.18 2.13 1.07
CA HIS A 33 38.40 0.77 1.56
C HIS A 33 39.14 0.77 2.90
N ARG A 34 40.11 1.68 3.11
CA ARG A 34 40.77 1.83 4.42
C ARG A 34 39.80 2.39 5.45
N GLY A 35 39.02 3.40 5.12
CA GLY A 35 38.03 4.02 6.01
C GLY A 35 36.91 3.07 6.41
N LEU A 36 36.37 2.29 5.46
CA LEU A 36 35.38 1.25 5.74
C LEU A 36 35.99 0.14 6.59
N ARG A 37 37.21 -0.31 6.28
CA ARG A 37 37.88 -1.35 7.07
C ARG A 37 38.12 -0.91 8.51
N THR A 38 38.57 0.31 8.74
CA THR A 38 38.78 0.83 10.11
C THR A 38 37.46 1.08 10.82
N SER A 39 36.44 1.58 10.13
CA SER A 39 35.08 1.76 10.67
C SER A 39 34.48 0.42 11.10
N PHE A 40 34.45 -0.58 10.22
CA PHE A 40 33.93 -1.91 10.54
C PHE A 40 34.75 -2.62 11.62
N ALA A 41 36.07 -2.41 11.67
CA ALA A 41 36.89 -2.97 12.76
C ALA A 41 36.54 -2.34 14.11
N ARG A 42 36.33 -1.02 14.17
CA ARG A 42 35.91 -0.33 15.40
C ARG A 42 34.48 -0.72 15.81
N LEU A 43 33.56 -0.77 14.85
CA LEU A 43 32.18 -1.22 15.09
C LEU A 43 32.16 -2.67 15.58
N GLY A 44 32.92 -3.57 14.94
CA GLY A 44 33.05 -4.96 15.37
C GLY A 44 33.64 -5.10 16.77
N HIS A 45 34.65 -4.31 17.12
CA HIS A 45 35.21 -4.30 18.48
C HIS A 45 34.21 -3.78 19.53
N PHE A 46 33.40 -2.79 19.18
CA PHE A 46 32.33 -2.27 20.04
C PHE A 46 31.21 -3.30 20.25
N VAL A 47 30.81 -3.99 19.18
CA VAL A 47 29.81 -5.08 19.26
C VAL A 47 30.35 -6.26 20.08
N ALA A 48 31.61 -6.65 19.86
CA ALA A 48 32.26 -7.75 20.57
C ALA A 48 32.47 -7.46 22.07
N SER A 49 32.64 -6.19 22.46
CA SER A 49 32.74 -5.81 23.88
C SER A 49 31.38 -5.78 24.60
N HIS A 50 30.27 -5.67 23.86
CA HIS A 50 28.92 -5.65 24.42
C HIS A 50 27.98 -6.67 23.73
N PRO A 51 28.30 -7.97 23.74
CA PRO A 51 27.56 -8.98 22.98
C PRO A 51 26.12 -9.13 23.45
N VAL A 52 25.87 -9.00 24.76
CA VAL A 52 24.53 -9.17 25.36
C VAL A 52 23.60 -8.02 24.98
N PHE A 53 24.09 -6.76 24.98
CA PHE A 53 23.28 -5.60 24.60
C PHE A 53 22.90 -5.62 23.11
N PHE A 54 23.84 -6.02 22.26
CA PHE A 54 23.59 -6.10 20.82
C PHE A 54 22.70 -7.29 20.43
N ALA A 55 22.66 -8.35 21.25
CA ALA A 55 21.70 -9.45 21.08
C ALA A 55 20.30 -9.07 21.58
N SER A 56 20.19 -8.39 22.73
CA SER A 56 18.90 -8.06 23.34
C SER A 56 18.21 -6.86 22.70
N ALA A 57 18.94 -5.83 22.29
CA ALA A 57 18.37 -4.63 21.68
C ALA A 57 17.51 -4.89 20.43
N PRO A 58 17.98 -5.61 19.38
CA PRO A 58 17.14 -5.91 18.22
C PRO A 58 15.95 -6.80 18.57
N VAL A 59 16.11 -7.73 19.53
CA VAL A 59 15.00 -8.59 20.00
C VAL A 59 13.92 -7.75 20.69
N LEU A 60 14.32 -6.83 21.58
CA LEU A 60 13.38 -5.92 22.25
C LEU A 60 12.69 -4.99 21.26
N ILE A 61 13.42 -4.46 20.28
CA ILE A 61 12.84 -3.64 19.19
C ILE A 61 11.85 -4.48 18.39
N SER A 62 12.20 -5.71 17.99
CA SER A 62 11.29 -6.59 17.25
C SER A 62 10.03 -6.94 18.05
N ILE A 63 10.15 -7.19 19.35
CA ILE A 63 8.99 -7.45 20.22
C ILE A 63 8.15 -6.19 20.38
N LEU A 64 8.76 -5.02 20.55
CA LEU A 64 8.04 -3.74 20.66
C LEU A 64 7.29 -3.41 19.37
N LEU A 65 7.93 -3.58 18.22
CA LEU A 65 7.29 -3.40 16.91
C LEU A 65 6.19 -4.46 16.71
N GLY A 66 6.47 -5.72 17.03
CA GLY A 66 5.49 -6.82 16.95
C GLY A 66 4.27 -6.59 17.85
N ALA A 67 4.46 -6.09 19.06
CA ALA A 67 3.39 -5.71 19.97
C ALA A 67 2.59 -4.51 19.44
N SER A 68 3.24 -3.58 18.74
CA SER A 68 2.56 -2.46 18.07
C SER A 68 1.57 -2.94 16.99
N PHE A 69 1.87 -4.05 16.30
CA PHE A 69 0.93 -4.69 15.38
C PHE A 69 -0.34 -5.22 16.04
N SER A 70 -0.41 -5.35 17.37
CA SER A 70 -1.66 -5.69 18.07
C SER A 70 -2.75 -4.62 17.95
N LYS A 71 -2.37 -3.37 17.63
CA LYS A 71 -3.30 -2.26 17.37
C LYS A 71 -3.70 -2.16 15.89
N TYR A 72 -3.22 -3.07 15.05
CA TYR A 72 -3.58 -3.12 13.64
C TYR A 72 -5.02 -3.59 13.51
N GLN A 73 -5.95 -2.64 13.38
CA GLN A 73 -7.32 -2.97 13.00
C GLN A 73 -7.31 -3.41 11.54
N ILE A 74 -7.71 -4.66 11.31
CA ILE A 74 -7.94 -5.20 9.98
C ILE A 74 -9.15 -4.45 9.43
N GLU A 75 -8.92 -3.57 8.46
CA GLU A 75 -9.98 -2.85 7.76
C GLU A 75 -10.72 -3.84 6.85
N GLU A 76 -11.70 -4.57 7.41
CA GLU A 76 -12.52 -5.56 6.68
C GLU A 76 -13.58 -4.92 5.77
N SER A 77 -13.63 -3.58 5.71
CA SER A 77 -14.58 -2.90 4.84
C SER A 77 -14.14 -3.06 3.37
N VAL A 78 -14.81 -3.98 2.66
CA VAL A 78 -14.62 -4.26 1.23
C VAL A 78 -14.67 -2.97 0.40
N GLU A 79 -15.47 -1.99 0.84
CA GLU A 79 -15.58 -0.66 0.24
C GLU A 79 -14.29 0.17 0.33
N HIS A 80 -13.47 0.01 1.39
CA HIS A 80 -12.18 0.71 1.50
C HIS A 80 -11.06 0.02 0.73
N LEU A 81 -11.15 -1.30 0.57
CA LEU A 81 -10.17 -2.10 -0.17
C LEU A 81 -10.37 -2.01 -1.68
N LEU A 82 -11.60 -1.87 -2.15
CA LEU A 82 -11.94 -1.85 -3.58
C LEU A 82 -12.21 -0.46 -4.14
N ALA A 83 -12.60 0.53 -3.32
CA ALA A 83 -12.89 1.87 -3.81
C ALA A 83 -11.73 2.85 -3.54
N PRO A 84 -11.42 3.76 -4.49
CA PRO A 84 -10.43 4.81 -4.29
C PRO A 84 -10.75 5.69 -3.07
N LYS A 85 -9.75 5.93 -2.21
CA LYS A 85 -9.93 6.68 -0.93
C LYS A 85 -10.55 8.07 -1.11
N HIS A 86 -10.26 8.74 -2.23
CA HIS A 86 -10.68 10.11 -2.52
C HIS A 86 -11.46 10.23 -3.83
N SER A 87 -12.42 9.33 -4.07
CA SER A 87 -13.35 9.50 -5.20
C SER A 87 -14.23 10.73 -4.99
N LEU A 88 -14.45 11.51 -6.06
CA LEU A 88 -15.34 12.67 -6.07
C LEU A 88 -16.75 12.30 -5.58
N ALA A 89 -17.26 11.13 -5.96
CA ALA A 89 -18.54 10.61 -5.48
C ALA A 89 -18.56 10.37 -3.96
N LYS A 90 -17.41 10.05 -3.33
CA LYS A 90 -17.30 9.86 -1.88
C LYS A 90 -17.26 11.20 -1.15
N ILE A 91 -16.62 12.21 -1.75
CA ILE A 91 -16.58 13.59 -1.23
C ILE A 91 -17.95 14.24 -1.32
N GLU A 92 -18.61 14.12 -2.47
CA GLU A 92 -19.97 14.61 -2.69
C GLU A 92 -20.95 13.95 -1.72
N ARG A 93 -20.89 12.62 -1.57
CA ARG A 93 -21.73 11.89 -0.60
C ARG A 93 -21.48 12.34 0.85
N ASN A 94 -20.23 12.59 1.23
CA ASN A 94 -19.90 13.11 2.56
C ASN A 94 -20.42 14.53 2.76
N LEU A 95 -20.30 15.39 1.74
CA LEU A 95 -20.83 16.75 1.77
C LEU A 95 -22.35 16.74 1.87
N VAL A 96 -23.05 15.94 1.06
CA VAL A 96 -24.50 15.79 1.10
C VAL A 96 -24.97 15.23 2.44
N ASN A 97 -24.31 14.19 2.98
CA ASN A 97 -24.64 13.66 4.30
C ASN A 97 -24.44 14.69 5.42
N SER A 98 -23.46 15.59 5.29
CA SER A 98 -23.21 16.66 6.27
C SER A 98 -24.21 17.81 6.16
N LEU A 99 -24.59 18.20 4.94
CA LEU A 99 -25.52 19.29 4.71
C LEU A 99 -26.98 18.88 4.94
N PHE A 100 -27.31 17.61 4.66
CA PHE A 100 -28.65 17.05 4.79
C PHE A 100 -28.61 15.73 5.58
N PRO A 101 -28.55 15.79 6.92
CA PRO A 101 -28.53 14.58 7.74
C PRO A 101 -29.86 13.82 7.59
N VAL A 102 -29.84 12.72 6.82
CA VAL A 102 -31.00 11.84 6.65
C VAL A 102 -31.19 11.02 7.92
N ASN A 103 -32.32 11.23 8.60
CA ASN A 103 -32.70 10.50 9.80
C ASN A 103 -33.13 9.06 9.44
N ARG A 104 -32.15 8.15 9.30
CA ARG A 104 -32.36 6.74 8.94
C ARG A 104 -33.17 5.93 9.97
N SER A 105 -33.44 6.51 11.14
CA SER A 105 -34.15 5.85 12.23
C SER A 105 -35.66 5.79 12.03
N LYS A 106 -36.26 6.70 11.23
CA LYS A 106 -37.72 6.87 11.26
C LYS A 106 -38.49 6.24 10.11
N HIS A 107 -38.08 6.28 8.85
CA HIS A 107 -38.89 5.65 7.79
C HIS A 107 -38.01 4.90 6.78
N ARG A 108 -38.34 3.61 6.63
CA ARG A 108 -37.84 2.62 5.66
C ARG A 108 -38.30 3.00 4.24
N LEU A 109 -38.02 4.21 3.79
CA LEU A 109 -38.46 4.71 2.48
C LEU A 109 -37.61 4.11 1.36
N TYR A 110 -38.27 3.86 0.22
CA TYR A 110 -37.71 3.33 -1.02
C TYR A 110 -36.47 4.10 -1.55
N SER A 111 -36.31 5.36 -1.14
CA SER A 111 -35.19 6.24 -1.49
C SER A 111 -33.84 5.74 -0.96
N ASP A 112 -33.84 4.86 0.06
CA ASP A 112 -32.64 4.35 0.71
C ASP A 112 -32.01 3.15 -0.03
N LEU A 113 -32.64 2.68 -1.14
CA LEU A 113 -32.07 1.63 -2.01
C LEU A 113 -30.82 2.09 -2.78
N GLN A 114 -30.62 3.39 -2.97
CA GLN A 114 -29.43 3.96 -3.64
C GLN A 114 -28.28 4.24 -2.68
N THR A 115 -28.50 4.08 -1.38
CA THR A 115 -27.46 4.15 -0.36
C THR A 115 -26.81 2.78 -0.21
N PRO A 116 -25.45 2.66 -0.22
CA PRO A 116 -24.76 1.48 0.25
C PRO A 116 -25.04 1.36 1.75
N GLY A 117 -26.22 0.88 2.08
CA GLY A 117 -26.66 0.51 3.41
C GLY A 117 -26.57 -1.00 3.57
N ARG A 118 -26.57 -1.48 4.81
CA ARG A 118 -26.66 -2.91 5.12
C ARG A 118 -28.05 -3.42 4.81
N TYR A 119 -28.30 -3.75 3.55
CA TYR A 119 -29.52 -4.42 3.10
C TYR A 119 -29.18 -5.86 2.71
N GLY A 120 -29.88 -6.82 3.30
CA GLY A 120 -29.91 -8.18 2.78
C GLY A 120 -30.80 -8.21 1.54
N ARG A 121 -30.26 -8.62 0.39
CA ARG A 121 -31.06 -8.88 -0.82
C ARG A 121 -31.25 -10.38 -0.97
N VAL A 122 -32.50 -10.82 -0.95
CA VAL A 122 -32.86 -12.20 -1.30
C VAL A 122 -33.34 -12.20 -2.75
N ILE A 123 -32.70 -12.99 -3.61
CA ILE A 123 -33.12 -13.19 -5.00
C ILE A 123 -33.81 -14.56 -5.05
N ILE A 124 -35.10 -14.56 -5.35
CA ILE A 124 -35.91 -15.78 -5.49
C ILE A 124 -36.05 -16.07 -6.97
N THR A 125 -35.61 -17.25 -7.40
CA THR A 125 -35.71 -17.71 -8.79
C THR A 125 -36.53 -18.99 -8.87
N SER A 126 -37.26 -19.16 -9.97
CA SER A 126 -37.91 -20.43 -10.29
C SER A 126 -36.93 -21.37 -10.97
N PHE A 127 -36.94 -22.63 -10.56
CA PHE A 127 -36.11 -23.70 -11.14
C PHE A 127 -36.52 -24.04 -12.58
N ILE A 128 -37.81 -23.93 -12.87
CA ILE A 128 -38.40 -24.01 -14.21
C ILE A 128 -38.69 -22.57 -14.60
N LYS A 129 -38.61 -22.16 -15.88
CA LYS A 129 -38.98 -20.81 -16.39
C LYS A 129 -40.47 -20.47 -16.16
N ALA A 130 -40.95 -20.62 -14.94
CA ALA A 130 -42.29 -20.38 -14.48
C ALA A 130 -42.40 -18.92 -14.06
N ASN A 131 -43.59 -18.36 -14.29
CA ASN A 131 -43.88 -16.97 -13.98
C ASN A 131 -43.87 -16.75 -12.46
N MET A 132 -42.93 -15.96 -11.96
CA MET A 132 -42.83 -15.62 -10.53
C MET A 132 -43.88 -14.60 -10.08
N LEU A 133 -44.63 -14.00 -11.01
CA LEU A 133 -45.74 -13.10 -10.74
C LEU A 133 -47.09 -13.83 -10.60
N ASP A 134 -47.09 -15.16 -10.74
CA ASP A 134 -48.28 -15.97 -10.52
C ASP A 134 -48.71 -15.92 -9.05
N GLN A 135 -50.01 -15.76 -8.81
CA GLN A 135 -50.58 -15.42 -7.50
C GLN A 135 -50.20 -16.42 -6.41
N HIS A 136 -50.12 -17.70 -6.76
CA HIS A 136 -49.69 -18.76 -5.83
C HIS A 136 -48.25 -18.57 -5.34
N HIS A 137 -47.35 -18.10 -6.21
CA HIS A 137 -45.93 -17.89 -5.85
C HIS A 137 -45.73 -16.58 -5.06
N THR A 138 -46.46 -15.52 -5.41
CA THR A 138 -46.40 -14.24 -4.68
C THR A 138 -46.92 -14.38 -3.25
N ASP A 139 -48.00 -15.14 -3.04
CA ASP A 139 -48.55 -15.37 -1.71
C ASP A 139 -47.58 -16.15 -0.81
N LEU A 140 -46.84 -17.11 -1.36
CA LEU A 140 -45.78 -17.83 -0.65
C LEU A 140 -44.61 -16.93 -0.27
N ILE A 141 -44.24 -15.99 -1.15
CA ILE A 141 -43.17 -15.02 -0.88
C ILE A 141 -43.60 -14.05 0.23
N LEU A 142 -44.80 -13.50 0.14
CA LEU A 142 -45.33 -12.55 1.15
C LEU A 142 -45.50 -13.20 2.52
N LYS A 143 -45.96 -14.46 2.56
CA LYS A 143 -46.11 -15.20 3.82
C LYS A 143 -44.78 -15.47 4.52
N ASN A 144 -43.73 -15.81 3.77
CA ASN A 144 -42.41 -16.08 4.36
C ASN A 144 -41.67 -14.80 4.75
N ILE A 145 -41.88 -13.69 4.04
CA ILE A 145 -41.26 -12.40 4.38
C ILE A 145 -41.96 -11.74 5.58
N SER A 146 -43.28 -11.90 5.75
CA SER A 146 -44.00 -11.38 6.92
C SER A 146 -43.62 -12.05 8.25
N PHE A 147 -42.92 -13.19 8.21
CA PHE A 147 -42.52 -13.94 9.40
C PHE A 147 -41.13 -13.53 9.94
N PHE A 148 -40.44 -12.60 9.28
CA PHE A 148 -39.09 -12.12 9.64
C PHE A 148 -39.12 -10.63 10.01
#